data_AF-A0A0T5X825-F1
#
_entry.id   AF-A0A0T5X825-F1
#
_cell.length_a   1.000
_cell.length_b   1.000
_cell.length_c   1.000
_cell.angle_alpha   90.00
_cell.angle_beta   90.00
_cell.angle_gamma   90.00
#
_symmetry.space_group_name_H-M   'P 1'
#
loop_
_entity.id
_entity.type
_entity.pdbx_description
1 polymer ?
#
loop_
_entity_poly.entity_id
_entity_poly.type
_entity_poly.pdbx_seq_one_letter_code
_entity_poly.pdbx_strand_id
1 'polypeptide(L)'
;MVLGTVYTGFGFWNVYAWVMFFALGALIVLFLRSTGRGDYEKGTYQDEVFYGGNPVPQDGEDLAIPASSSYWGFTKALSRFYDVLVSMHTGILSDYMGILVVTVAVISILILL
;
A
#
# COMPACT_ATOMS: atom_id res chain seq x y z
N MET A 1 -4.78 -32.38 -10.84
CA MET A 1 -4.98 -30.92 -11.04
C MET A 1 -6.01 -30.77 -12.16
N VAL A 2 -7.21 -30.26 -11.87
CA VAL A 2 -8.16 -29.89 -12.91
C VAL A 2 -7.71 -28.53 -13.45
N LEU A 3 -7.56 -28.40 -14.77
CA LEU A 3 -7.17 -27.15 -15.42
C LEU A 3 -8.08 -26.00 -14.93
N GLY A 4 -7.45 -24.92 -14.44
CA GLY A 4 -8.16 -23.72 -13.99
C GLY A 4 -8.68 -23.73 -12.55
N THR A 5 -8.41 -24.77 -11.74
CA THR A 5 -8.77 -24.78 -10.32
C THR A 5 -7.53 -24.84 -9.41
N VAL A 6 -7.40 -23.86 -8.52
CA VAL A 6 -6.35 -23.78 -7.50
C VAL A 6 -6.95 -24.12 -6.14
N TYR A 7 -6.53 -25.23 -5.54
CA TYR A 7 -6.98 -25.63 -4.21
C TYR A 7 -6.15 -24.93 -3.13
N THR A 8 -6.80 -24.54 -2.05
CA THR A 8 -6.24 -23.87 -0.88
C THR A 8 -6.71 -24.56 0.39
N GLY A 9 -6.10 -24.27 1.54
CA GLY A 9 -6.54 -24.81 2.83
C GLY A 9 -7.96 -24.42 3.25
N PHE A 10 -8.61 -23.50 2.53
CA PHE A 10 -9.95 -22.97 2.83
C PHE A 10 -10.96 -23.19 1.68
N GLY A 11 -10.62 -23.98 0.66
CA GLY A 11 -11.50 -24.22 -0.49
C GLY A 11 -10.75 -24.18 -1.83
N PHE A 12 -11.44 -23.79 -2.90
CA PHE A 12 -10.86 -23.72 -4.24
C PHE A 12 -11.14 -22.39 -4.94
N TRP A 13 -10.21 -22.00 -5.81
CA TRP A 13 -10.30 -20.85 -6.69
C TRP A 13 -10.45 -21.33 -8.12
N ASN A 14 -11.49 -20.90 -8.82
CA ASN A 14 -11.67 -21.19 -10.24
C ASN A 14 -11.26 -19.98 -11.08
N VAL A 15 -10.18 -20.11 -11.85
CA VAL A 15 -9.61 -19.03 -12.67
C VAL A 15 -10.63 -18.49 -13.67
N TYR A 16 -11.42 -19.36 -14.30
CA TYR A 16 -12.44 -18.93 -15.27
C TYR A 16 -13.56 -18.13 -14.63
N ALA A 17 -14.00 -18.49 -13.43
CA ALA A 17 -14.99 -17.73 -12.68
C ALA A 17 -14.50 -16.30 -12.39
N TRP A 18 -13.22 -16.14 -12.02
CA TRP A 18 -12.62 -14.82 -11.79
C TRP A 18 -12.50 -14.00 -13.07
N VAL A 19 -12.05 -14.60 -14.17
CA VAL A 19 -12.01 -13.92 -15.48
C VAL A 19 -13.40 -13.44 -15.88
N MET A 20 -14.43 -14.28 -15.72
CA MET A 20 -15.82 -13.90 -16.00
C MET A 20 -16.33 -12.78 -15.09
N PHE A 21 -16.00 -12.83 -13.79
CA PHE A 21 -16.36 -11.79 -12.83
C PHE A 21 -15.78 -10.42 -13.24
N PHE A 22 -14.47 -10.36 -13.55
CA PHE A 22 -13.83 -9.12 -13.98
C PHE A 22 -14.34 -8.63 -15.34
N ALA A 23 -14.59 -9.54 -16.29
CA ALA A 23 -15.16 -9.19 -17.58
C ALA A 23 -16.55 -8.57 -17.43
N LEU A 24 -17.41 -9.16 -16.59
CA LEU A 24 -18.73 -8.62 -16.29
C LEU A 24 -18.65 -7.25 -15.60
N GLY A 25 -17.76 -7.10 -14.62
CA GLY A 25 -17.51 -5.81 -13.96
C GLY A 25 -17.07 -4.73 -14.95
N ALA A 26 -16.14 -5.05 -15.85
CA ALA A 26 -15.69 -4.13 -16.89
C ALA A 26 -16.82 -3.73 -17.84
N LEU A 27 -17.67 -4.69 -18.26
CA LEU A 27 -18.84 -4.39 -19.10
C LEU A 27 -19.82 -3.44 -18.40
N ILE A 28 -20.10 -3.65 -17.12
CA ILE A 28 -20.98 -2.76 -16.33
C ILE A 28 -20.37 -1.36 -16.24
N VAL A 29 -19.08 -1.26 -15.93
CA VAL A 29 -18.39 0.04 -15.84
C VAL A 29 -18.40 0.76 -17.18
N LEU A 30 -18.11 0.07 -18.28
CA LEU A 30 -18.12 0.64 -19.62
C LEU A 30 -19.53 1.04 -20.06
N PHE A 31 -20.55 0.25 -19.70
CA PHE A 31 -21.95 0.59 -19.93
C PHE A 31 -22.32 1.87 -19.17
N LEU A 32 -22.05 1.95 -17.87
CA LEU A 32 -22.29 3.16 -17.07
C LEU A 32 -21.54 4.37 -17.66
N ARG A 33 -20.27 4.19 -18.03
CA ARG A 33 -19.49 5.24 -18.72
C ARG A 33 -20.14 5.69 -20.03
N SER A 34 -20.70 4.76 -20.80
CA SER A 34 -21.39 5.08 -22.07
C SER A 34 -22.67 5.89 -21.88
N THR A 35 -23.30 5.83 -20.69
CA THR A 35 -24.45 6.68 -20.34
C THR A 35 -24.05 8.08 -19.85
N GLY A 36 -22.76 8.30 -19.58
CA GLY A 36 -22.23 9.59 -19.14
C GLY A 36 -22.30 10.66 -20.22
N ARG A 37 -22.36 11.93 -19.78
CA ARG A 37 -22.32 13.09 -20.65
C ARG A 37 -20.91 13.33 -21.17
N GLY A 38 -20.74 13.22 -22.48
CA GLY A 38 -19.46 13.46 -23.16
C GLY A 38 -19.19 14.93 -23.50
N ASP A 39 -20.17 15.81 -23.27
CA ASP A 39 -20.13 17.24 -23.56
C ASP A 39 -19.52 18.09 -22.42
N TYR A 40 -18.70 17.46 -21.58
CA TYR A 40 -17.94 18.17 -20.56
C TYR A 40 -16.79 18.98 -21.17
N GLU A 41 -16.50 20.14 -20.59
CA GLU A 41 -15.45 21.02 -21.09
C GLU A 41 -14.08 20.63 -20.51
N LYS A 42 -13.29 19.92 -21.32
CA LYS A 42 -11.92 19.52 -20.96
C LYS A 42 -11.04 20.73 -20.64
N GLY A 43 -10.24 20.61 -19.58
CA GLY A 43 -9.32 21.65 -19.12
C GLY A 43 -10.01 22.80 -18.38
N THR A 44 -11.27 22.64 -17.98
CA THR A 44 -12.01 23.59 -17.14
C THR A 44 -12.21 23.04 -15.72
N TYR A 45 -12.83 23.82 -14.84
CA TYR A 45 -13.26 23.35 -13.51
C TYR A 45 -14.17 22.10 -13.56
N GLN A 46 -14.77 21.77 -14.71
CA GLN A 46 -15.55 20.54 -14.87
C GLN A 46 -14.68 19.27 -14.86
N ASP A 47 -13.37 19.38 -15.08
CA ASP A 47 -12.40 18.29 -14.98
C ASP A 47 -11.83 18.13 -13.56
N GLU A 48 -12.07 19.10 -12.68
CA GLU A 48 -11.56 19.08 -11.31
C GLU A 48 -12.43 18.22 -10.40
N VAL A 49 -11.80 17.60 -9.40
CA VAL A 49 -12.52 16.89 -8.34
C VAL A 49 -13.37 17.90 -7.58
N PHE A 50 -14.68 17.64 -7.46
CA PHE A 50 -15.55 18.48 -6.66
C PHE A 50 -15.11 18.45 -5.18
N TYR A 51 -14.54 19.56 -4.70
CA TYR A 51 -14.08 19.71 -3.32
C TYR A 51 -14.85 20.81 -2.57
N GLY A 52 -16.18 20.65 -2.54
CA GLY A 52 -17.06 21.56 -1.80
C GLY A 52 -17.00 23.03 -2.27
N GLY A 53 -16.58 23.27 -3.53
CA GLY A 53 -16.39 24.61 -4.08
C GLY A 53 -15.05 25.28 -3.73
N ASN A 54 -14.15 24.59 -3.01
CA ASN A 54 -12.79 25.08 -2.75
C ASN A 54 -11.81 24.60 -3.84
N PRO A 55 -10.73 25.35 -4.11
CA PRO A 55 -9.63 24.88 -4.94
C PRO A 55 -9.05 23.58 -4.37
N VAL A 56 -8.82 22.59 -5.24
CA VAL A 56 -8.15 21.33 -4.85
C VAL A 56 -6.64 21.62 -4.70
N PRO A 57 -6.04 21.43 -3.52
CA PRO A 57 -4.59 21.44 -3.34
C PRO A 57 -3.94 20.45 -4.30
N GLN A 58 -2.93 20.91 -5.05
CA GLN A 58 -2.21 20.12 -6.07
C GLN A 58 -1.71 18.77 -5.53
N ASP A 59 -1.32 18.75 -4.25
CA ASP A 59 -0.58 17.64 -3.66
C ASP A 59 -1.45 16.79 -2.71
N GLY A 60 -2.71 17.21 -2.48
CA GLY A 60 -3.64 16.54 -1.55
C GLY A 60 -3.17 16.48 -0.08
N GLU A 61 -2.00 17.03 0.25
CA GLU A 61 -1.41 17.01 1.59
C GLU A 61 -2.31 17.71 2.62
N ASP A 62 -2.93 18.82 2.23
CA ASP A 62 -3.88 19.55 3.08
C ASP A 62 -5.28 18.90 3.12
N LEU A 63 -5.56 17.92 2.25
CA LEU A 63 -6.82 17.16 2.23
C LEU A 63 -6.76 15.90 3.07
N ALA A 64 -5.60 15.25 3.10
CA ALA A 64 -5.44 13.94 3.71
C ALA A 64 -5.08 14.07 5.18
N ILE A 65 -5.82 13.36 6.05
CA ILE A 65 -5.30 13.08 7.38
C ILE A 65 -4.00 12.28 7.17
N PRO A 66 -2.84 12.78 7.62
CA PRO A 66 -1.58 12.09 7.39
C PRO A 66 -1.67 10.66 7.91
N ALA A 67 -1.14 9.68 7.16
CA ALA A 67 -1.16 8.27 7.60
C ALA A 67 -0.49 8.06 8.98
N SER A 68 0.44 8.95 9.34
CA SER A 68 1.05 9.04 10.67
C SER A 68 0.05 9.34 11.79
N SER A 69 -1.13 9.87 11.47
CA SER A 69 -2.18 10.21 12.43
C SER A 69 -2.94 8.99 12.92
N SER A 70 -3.08 7.94 12.10
CA SER A 70 -3.88 6.74 12.43
C SER A 70 -3.41 6.03 13.70
N TYR A 71 -2.11 6.11 14.02
CA TYR A 71 -1.51 5.51 15.21
C TYR A 71 -0.72 6.51 16.05
N TRP A 72 -1.02 7.81 15.92
CA TRP A 72 -0.22 8.86 16.55
C TRP A 72 -0.05 8.66 18.06
N GLY A 73 -1.11 8.28 18.78
CA GLY A 73 -1.02 8.04 20.22
C GLY A 73 -0.07 6.88 20.58
N PHE A 74 -0.08 5.81 19.78
CA PHE A 74 0.79 4.65 19.95
C PHE A 74 2.25 4.99 19.59
N THR A 75 2.48 5.61 18.43
CA THR A 75 3.83 6.02 18.00
C THR A 75 4.42 7.07 18.92
N LYS A 76 3.60 7.97 19.46
CA LYS A 76 4.04 8.97 20.44
C LYS A 76 4.41 8.35 21.79
N ALA A 77 3.58 7.43 22.30
CA ALA A 77 3.85 6.71 23.54
C ALA A 77 5.16 5.90 23.47
N LEU A 78 5.49 5.34 22.30
CA LEU A 78 6.70 4.58 22.04
C LEU A 78 7.81 5.38 21.34
N SER A 79 7.70 6.71 21.27
CA SER A 79 8.62 7.55 20.48
C SER A 79 10.09 7.27 20.82
N ARG A 80 10.46 7.23 22.10
CA ARG A 80 11.84 6.91 22.52
C ARG A 80 12.36 5.57 22.01
N PHE A 81 11.50 4.55 21.95
CA PHE A 81 11.88 3.23 21.43
C PHE A 81 12.08 3.29 19.92
N TYR A 82 11.16 3.92 19.20
CA TYR A 82 11.27 4.10 17.75
C TYR A 82 12.45 4.99 17.36
N ASP A 83 12.71 6.07 18.10
CA ASP A 83 13.82 6.99 17.84
C ASP A 83 15.17 6.25 17.88
N VAL A 84 15.34 5.33 18.85
CA VAL A 84 16.54 4.48 18.92
C VAL A 84 16.61 3.55 17.72
N LEU A 85 15.53 2.84 17.38
CA LEU A 85 15.51 1.93 16.24
C LEU A 85 15.79 2.65 14.91
N VAL A 86 15.19 3.82 14.70
CA VAL A 86 15.39 4.62 13.50
C VAL A 86 16.83 5.14 13.45
N SER A 87 17.42 5.55 14.58
CA SER A 87 18.81 6.01 14.64
C SER A 87 19.84 4.95 14.20
N MET A 88 19.51 3.66 14.32
CA MET A 88 20.36 2.56 13.86
C MET A 88 20.30 2.34 12.34
N HIS A 89 19.37 2.97 11.62
CA HIS A 89 19.21 2.86 10.17
C HIS A 89 19.97 3.99 9.46
N THR A 90 21.29 4.00 9.59
CA THR A 90 22.15 5.08 9.09
C THR A 90 22.22 5.16 7.56
N GLY A 91 21.86 4.07 6.86
CA GLY A 91 22.05 3.95 5.41
C GLY A 91 23.50 3.72 4.98
N ILE A 92 24.44 3.59 5.93
CA ILE A 92 25.87 3.35 5.66
C ILE A 92 26.13 1.84 5.63
N LEU A 93 26.61 1.32 4.50
CA LEU A 93 26.81 -0.12 4.28
C LEU A 93 27.67 -0.80 5.37
N SER A 94 28.71 -0.12 5.85
CA SER A 94 29.60 -0.65 6.88
C SER A 94 28.89 -0.98 8.18
N ASP A 95 27.89 -0.21 8.58
CA ASP A 95 27.17 -0.38 9.84
C ASP A 95 26.33 -1.67 9.80
N TYR A 96 25.70 -1.95 8.66
CA TYR A 96 24.96 -3.19 8.43
C TYR A 96 25.89 -4.41 8.35
N MET A 97 27.05 -4.28 7.68
CA MET A 97 28.05 -5.35 7.64
C MET A 97 28.60 -5.65 9.04
N GLY A 98 28.82 -4.62 9.87
CA GLY A 98 29.20 -4.78 11.27
C GLY A 98 28.18 -5.57 12.07
N ILE A 99 26.90 -5.21 11.99
CA ILE A 99 25.80 -5.92 12.66
C ILE A 99 25.72 -7.39 12.20
N LEU A 100 25.89 -7.65 10.90
CA LEU A 100 25.91 -9.01 10.36
C LEU A 100 27.04 -9.84 10.97
N VAL A 101 28.27 -9.31 10.97
CA VAL A 101 29.45 -10.01 11.51
C VAL A 101 29.27 -10.29 13.00
N VAL A 102 28.82 -9.32 13.79
CA VAL A 102 28.54 -9.50 15.22
C VAL A 102 27.48 -10.58 15.44
N THR A 103 26.40 -10.56 14.66
CA THR A 103 25.32 -11.55 14.75
C THR A 103 25.83 -12.96 14.45
N VAL A 104 26.61 -13.13 13.37
CA VAL A 104 27.22 -14.43 13.02
C VAL A 104 28.16 -14.91 14.11
N ALA A 105 28.98 -14.03 14.68
CA ALA A 105 29.88 -14.38 15.78
C ALA A 105 29.12 -14.85 17.02
N VAL A 106 28.06 -14.12 17.42
CA VAL A 106 27.21 -14.51 18.56
C VAL A 106 26.55 -15.87 18.34
N ILE A 107 25.94 -16.08 17.16
CA ILE A 107 25.32 -17.37 16.82
C ILE A 107 26.36 -18.50 16.83
N SER A 108 27.54 -18.26 16.26
CA SER A 108 28.61 -19.26 16.21
C SER A 108 29.09 -19.64 17.61
N ILE A 109 29.23 -18.67 18.52
CA ILE A 109 29.55 -18.93 19.93
C ILE A 109 28.45 -19.78 20.58
N LEU A 110 27.17 -19.43 20.38
CA LEU A 110 26.05 -20.17 20.95
C LEU A 110 25.94 -21.61 20.44
N ILE A 111 26.36 -21.89 19.21
CA ILE A 111 26.38 -23.24 18.63
C ILE A 111 27.56 -24.07 19.16
N LEU A 112 28.70 -23.42 19.42
CA LEU A 112 29.92 -24.08 19.87
C LEU A 112 29.99 -24.30 21.40
N LEU A 113 29.11 -23.65 22.17
CA LEU A 113 28.87 -23.88 23.60
C LEU A 113 27.91 -25.05 23.82
#